data_AF-A0A2N2RKS1-F1
#
_entry.id   AF-A0A2N2RKS1-F1
#
_cell.length_a   1.000
_cell.length_b   1.000
_cell.length_c   1.000
_cell.angle_alpha   90.00
_cell.angle_beta   90.00
_cell.angle_gamma   90.00
#
_symmetry.space_group_name_H-M   'P 1'
#
loop_
_entity.id
_entity.type
_entity.pdbx_description
1 polymer ?
#
loop_
_entity_poly.entity_id
_entity_poly.type
_entity_poly.pdbx_seq_one_letter_code
_entity_poly.pdbx_strand_id
1 'polypeptide(L)'
;MDKALAATFLILFVFLIMTPIILWINNRFNDNPEAIDDLSEENLMKLEIKKNLLKMLEQWIQENDPSHEQIAIKLAVSLNVVADIVHQRFDKFTVDRLIDLVLRTGKPVRLVITGKDK
;
A
#
# COMPACT_ATOMS: atom_id res chain seq x y z
N MET A 1 -49.61 -14.17 8.59
CA MET A 1 -48.15 -14.05 8.76
C MET A 1 -47.89 -12.67 9.33
N ASP A 2 -47.37 -12.58 10.54
CA ASP A 2 -47.17 -11.29 11.21
C ASP A 2 -46.22 -10.43 10.39
N LYS A 3 -46.55 -9.16 10.22
CA LYS A 3 -45.73 -8.20 9.44
C LYS A 3 -44.30 -8.13 9.98
N ALA A 4 -44.13 -8.32 11.29
CA ALA A 4 -42.83 -8.41 11.97
C ALA A 4 -42.03 -9.66 11.55
N LEU A 5 -42.70 -10.82 11.42
CA LEU A 5 -42.08 -12.06 10.98
C LEU A 5 -41.64 -11.97 9.51
N ALA A 6 -42.47 -11.37 8.65
CA ALA A 6 -42.13 -11.15 7.24
C ALA A 6 -40.92 -10.20 7.09
N ALA A 7 -40.83 -9.16 7.92
CA ALA A 7 -39.72 -8.21 7.90
C ALA A 7 -38.40 -8.85 8.35
N THR A 8 -38.39 -9.69 9.38
CA THR A 8 -37.18 -10.39 9.81
C THR A 8 -36.68 -11.37 8.75
N PHE A 9 -37.57 -12.12 8.08
CA PHE A 9 -37.17 -12.99 6.97
C PHE A 9 -36.56 -12.20 5.80
N LEU A 10 -37.10 -11.01 5.48
CA LEU A 10 -36.58 -10.18 4.41
C LEU A 10 -35.17 -9.67 4.73
N ILE A 11 -34.93 -9.20 5.97
CA ILE A 11 -33.60 -8.76 6.40
C ILE A 11 -32.60 -9.92 6.33
N LEU A 12 -32.97 -11.11 6.82
CA LEU A 12 -32.11 -12.28 6.83
C LEU A 12 -31.76 -12.73 5.40
N PHE A 13 -32.73 -12.67 4.48
CA PHE A 13 -32.53 -12.95 3.06
C PHE A 13 -31.60 -11.94 2.38
N VAL A 14 -31.72 -10.65 2.72
CA VAL A 14 -30.80 -9.62 2.22
C VAL A 14 -29.37 -9.89 2.71
N PHE A 15 -29.17 -10.24 3.98
CA PHE A 15 -27.84 -10.60 4.49
C PHE A 15 -27.29 -11.90 3.87
N LEU A 16 -28.14 -12.89 3.61
CA LEU A 16 -27.76 -14.15 2.95
C LEU A 16 -27.20 -13.91 1.53
N ILE A 17 -27.71 -12.90 0.82
CA ILE A 17 -27.26 -12.55 -0.54
C ILE A 17 -26.11 -11.54 -0.50
N MET A 18 -26.16 -10.57 0.41
CA MET A 18 -25.13 -9.53 0.53
C MET A 18 -23.80 -10.09 1.02
N THR A 19 -23.79 -11.03 1.97
CA THR A 19 -22.54 -11.59 2.51
C THR A 19 -21.66 -12.28 1.46
N PRO A 20 -22.15 -13.18 0.58
CA PRO A 20 -21.34 -13.76 -0.48
C PRO A 20 -20.93 -12.74 -1.55
N ILE A 21 -21.74 -11.70 -1.80
CA ILE A 21 -21.39 -10.61 -2.73
C ILE A 21 -20.27 -9.74 -2.14
N ILE A 22 -20.34 -9.40 -0.84
CA ILE A 22 -19.31 -8.63 -0.14
C ILE A 22 -18.00 -9.43 -0.09
N LEU A 23 -18.07 -10.74 0.20
CA LEU A 23 -16.91 -11.64 0.15
C LEU A 23 -16.35 -11.75 -1.27
N TRP A 24 -17.20 -11.84 -2.29
CA TRP A 24 -16.78 -11.91 -3.69
C TRP A 24 -16.16 -10.61 -4.18
N ILE A 25 -16.70 -9.44 -3.81
CA ILE A 25 -16.12 -8.12 -4.12
C ILE A 25 -14.75 -7.99 -3.46
N ASN A 26 -14.61 -8.38 -2.19
CA ASN A 26 -13.33 -8.30 -1.49
C ASN A 26 -12.28 -9.24 -2.11
N ASN A 27 -12.66 -10.46 -2.48
CA ASN A 27 -11.76 -11.44 -3.09
C ASN A 27 -11.49 -11.19 -4.59
N ARG A 28 -12.32 -10.41 -5.28
CA ARG A 28 -12.17 -10.09 -6.71
C ARG A 28 -11.04 -9.11 -7.01
N PHE A 29 -10.68 -8.29 -6.03
CA PHE A 29 -9.49 -7.42 -6.09
C PHE A 29 -8.24 -8.10 -5.50
N ASN A 30 -8.35 -9.38 -5.13
CA ASN A 30 -7.24 -10.20 -4.72
C ASN A 30 -6.68 -10.94 -5.94
N ASP A 31 -5.89 -10.23 -6.74
CA ASP A 31 -5.31 -10.70 -7.99
C ASP A 31 -4.28 -11.84 -7.79
N ASN A 32 -3.99 -12.19 -6.54
CA ASN A 32 -3.10 -13.27 -6.14
C ASN A 32 -3.64 -14.05 -4.92
N PRO A 33 -4.46 -15.09 -5.10
CA PRO A 33 -5.00 -15.89 -3.99
C PRO A 33 -3.95 -16.68 -3.20
N GLU A 34 -2.70 -16.76 -3.69
CA GLU A 34 -1.55 -17.35 -2.97
C GLU A 34 -0.76 -16.32 -2.14
N ALA A 35 -1.12 -15.03 -2.20
CA ALA A 35 -0.61 -14.02 -1.27
C ALA A 35 -1.33 -14.15 0.09
N ILE A 36 -1.25 -15.32 0.73
CA ILE A 36 -1.11 -15.29 2.18
C ILE A 36 0.15 -14.46 2.38
N ASP A 37 0.02 -13.30 3.02
CA ASP A 37 1.12 -12.48 3.53
C ASP A 37 2.20 -13.45 4.02
N ASP A 38 3.26 -13.63 3.22
CA ASP A 38 4.33 -14.56 3.57
C ASP A 38 5.04 -13.89 4.74
N LEU A 39 4.53 -14.15 5.94
CA LEU A 39 5.01 -13.68 7.24
C LEU A 39 6.42 -14.20 7.55
N SER A 40 7.15 -14.73 6.55
CA SER A 40 8.57 -14.96 6.66
C SER A 40 9.26 -13.69 7.15
N GLU A 41 10.17 -13.87 8.11
CA GLU A 41 10.97 -12.77 8.68
C GLU A 41 11.63 -11.95 7.56
N GLU A 42 12.02 -12.60 6.47
CA GLU A 42 12.63 -11.98 5.29
C GLU A 42 11.69 -10.97 4.61
N ASN A 43 10.44 -11.32 4.34
CA ASN A 43 9.51 -10.42 3.66
C ASN A 43 9.04 -9.29 4.56
N LEU A 44 8.90 -9.55 5.87
CA LEU A 44 8.64 -8.52 6.86
C LEU A 44 9.77 -7.48 6.89
N MET A 45 11.04 -7.91 6.87
CA MET A 45 12.18 -7.01 6.78
C MET A 45 12.19 -6.21 5.46
N LYS A 46 11.91 -6.86 4.31
CA LYS A 46 11.80 -6.16 3.02
C LYS A 46 10.70 -5.11 3.05
N LEU A 47 9.55 -5.42 3.65
CA LEU A 47 8.44 -4.49 3.78
C LEU A 47 8.80 -3.29 4.66
N GLU A 48 9.50 -3.52 5.78
CA GLU A 48 9.97 -2.46 6.67
C GLU A 48 10.92 -1.50 5.95
N ILE A 49 11.88 -2.03 5.18
CA ILE A 49 12.79 -1.21 4.36
C ILE A 49 12.00 -0.35 3.37
N LYS A 50 11.05 -0.94 2.65
CA LYS A 50 10.20 -0.19 1.70
C LYS A 50 9.42 0.92 2.39
N LYS A 51 8.80 0.62 3.53
CA LYS A 51 8.03 1.60 4.32
C LYS A 51 8.90 2.77 4.78
N ASN A 52 10.12 2.50 5.25
CA ASN A 52 11.05 3.55 5.67
C ASN A 52 11.46 4.48 4.52
N LEU A 53 11.74 3.91 3.34
CA LEU A 53 12.07 4.71 2.15
C LEU A 53 10.87 5.54 1.68
N LEU A 54 9.67 4.96 1.63
CA LEU A 54 8.43 5.65 1.24
C LEU A 54 8.08 6.79 2.19
N LYS A 55 8.18 6.55 3.50
CA LYS A 55 7.91 7.57 4.51
C LYS A 55 8.85 8.77 4.38
N MET A 56 10.14 8.51 4.12
CA MET A 56 11.10 9.59 3.89
C MET A 56 10.76 10.38 2.62
N LEU A 57 10.39 9.70 1.53
CA LEU A 57 9.95 10.36 0.29
C LEU A 57 8.69 11.21 0.52
N GLU A 58 7.69 10.69 1.24
CA GLU A 58 6.49 11.43 1.61
C GLU A 58 6.83 12.70 2.40
N GLN A 59 7.71 12.60 3.41
CA GLN A 59 8.19 13.75 4.17
C GLN A 59 8.89 14.77 3.27
N TRP A 60 9.76 14.32 2.36
CA TRP A 60 10.43 15.22 1.42
C TRP A 60 9.43 15.93 0.49
N ILE A 61 8.37 15.24 0.06
CA ILE A 61 7.28 15.84 -0.74
C ILE A 61 6.60 16.95 0.06
N GLN A 62 6.23 16.67 1.32
CA GLN A 62 5.59 17.64 2.21
C GLN A 62 6.47 18.88 2.48
N GLU A 63 7.80 18.71 2.50
CA GLU A 63 8.77 19.80 2.70
C GLU A 63 9.02 20.65 1.44
N ASN A 64 8.87 20.08 0.25
CA ASN A 64 9.35 20.72 -0.98
C ASN A 64 8.31 21.51 -1.76
N ASP A 65 7.04 21.08 -1.84
CA ASP A 65 5.94 21.82 -2.50
C ASP A 65 4.57 21.16 -2.25
N PRO A 66 3.46 21.94 -2.26
CA PRO A 66 2.10 21.37 -2.17
C PRO A 66 1.59 20.80 -3.51
N SER A 67 2.18 21.14 -4.65
CA SER A 67 1.72 20.66 -5.96
C SER A 67 2.43 19.38 -6.38
N HIS A 68 1.67 18.30 -6.56
CA HIS A 68 2.16 17.03 -7.08
C HIS A 68 2.83 17.15 -8.46
N GLU A 69 2.44 18.14 -9.27
CA GLU A 69 2.99 18.36 -10.62
C GLU A 69 4.45 18.83 -10.54
N GLN A 70 4.75 19.74 -9.60
CA GLN A 70 6.10 20.25 -9.40
C GLN A 70 7.03 19.17 -8.83
N ILE A 71 6.51 18.36 -7.91
CA ILE A 71 7.20 17.19 -7.37
C ILE A 71 7.51 16.17 -8.47
N ALA A 72 6.54 15.90 -9.36
CA ALA A 72 6.73 14.97 -10.48
C ALA A 72 7.86 15.43 -11.41
N ILE A 73 7.95 16.74 -11.68
CA ILE A 73 9.03 17.33 -12.47
C ILE A 73 10.37 17.20 -11.74
N LYS A 74 10.44 17.57 -10.45
CA LYS A 74 11.67 17.49 -9.64
C LYS A 74 12.23 16.07 -9.56
N LEU A 75 11.36 15.08 -9.41
CA LEU A 75 11.75 13.66 -9.34
C LEU A 75 11.87 12.99 -10.72
N ALA A 76 11.53 13.68 -11.81
CA ALA A 76 11.44 13.14 -13.17
C ALA A 76 10.62 11.83 -13.22
N VAL A 77 9.39 11.88 -12.71
CA VAL A 77 8.42 10.78 -12.67
C VAL A 77 7.04 11.22 -13.15
N SER A 78 6.13 10.27 -13.34
CA SER A 78 4.73 10.59 -13.63
C SER A 78 3.97 11.01 -12.36
N LEU A 79 2.86 11.74 -12.55
CA LEU A 79 1.99 12.18 -11.45
C LEU A 79 1.44 11.01 -10.63
N ASN A 80 1.18 9.86 -11.28
CA ASN A 80 0.72 8.65 -10.63
C ASN A 80 1.73 8.12 -9.61
N VAL A 81 3.03 8.18 -9.94
CA VAL A 81 4.10 7.77 -9.02
C VAL A 81 4.14 8.66 -7.78
N VAL A 82 3.94 9.98 -7.96
CA VAL A 82 3.83 10.91 -6.83
C VAL A 82 2.62 10.56 -5.96
N ALA A 83 1.47 10.28 -6.57
CA ALA A 83 0.29 9.84 -5.84
C ALA A 83 0.53 8.52 -5.10
N ASP A 84 1.19 7.55 -5.72
CA ASP A 84 1.50 6.26 -5.10
C ASP A 84 2.45 6.42 -3.88
N ILE A 85 3.39 7.38 -3.92
CA ILE A 85 4.26 7.72 -2.77
C ILE A 85 3.44 8.35 -1.64
N VAL A 86 2.61 9.36 -1.95
CA VAL A 86 1.78 10.07 -0.95
C VAL A 86 0.77 9.13 -0.30
N HIS A 87 0.19 8.19 -1.05
CA HIS A 87 -0.72 7.18 -0.52
C HIS A 87 -0.01 5.94 0.06
N GLN A 88 1.32 5.96 0.14
CA GLN A 88 2.15 4.88 0.69
C GLN A 88 1.89 3.49 0.06
N ARG A 89 1.68 3.42 -1.26
CA ARG A 89 1.41 2.17 -1.99
C ARG A 89 2.69 1.35 -2.23
N PHE A 90 3.20 0.72 -1.18
CA PHE A 90 4.46 -0.03 -1.17
C PHE A 90 4.50 -1.24 -2.12
N ASP A 91 3.35 -1.79 -2.51
CA ASP A 91 3.21 -2.88 -3.47
C ASP A 91 3.67 -2.48 -4.89
N LYS A 92 3.60 -1.18 -5.22
CA LYS A 92 3.98 -0.64 -6.53
C LYS A 92 5.48 -0.42 -6.71
N PHE A 93 6.27 -0.60 -5.66
CA PHE A 93 7.69 -0.26 -5.68
C PHE A 93 8.58 -1.43 -5.27
N THR A 94 9.63 -1.66 -6.05
CA THR A 94 10.82 -2.43 -5.63
C THR A 94 11.74 -1.57 -4.77
N VAL A 95 12.56 -2.19 -3.91
CA VAL A 95 13.53 -1.45 -3.06
C VAL A 95 14.49 -0.61 -3.89
N ASP A 96 15.02 -1.18 -4.97
CA ASP A 96 15.91 -0.50 -5.93
C ASP A 96 15.30 0.80 -6.48
N ARG A 97 14.08 0.70 -7.01
CA ARG A 97 13.30 1.87 -7.47
C ARG A 97 13.10 2.94 -6.40
N LEU A 98 12.87 2.56 -5.14
CA LEU A 98 12.74 3.53 -4.05
C LEU A 98 14.07 4.23 -3.76
N ILE A 99 15.18 3.49 -3.75
CA ILE A 99 16.52 4.06 -3.57
C ILE A 99 16.80 5.09 -4.66
N ASP A 100 16.52 4.79 -5.92
CA ASP A 100 16.66 5.74 -7.03
C ASP A 100 15.87 7.03 -6.79
N LEU A 101 14.62 6.91 -6.34
CA LEU A 101 13.77 8.06 -6.05
C LEU A 101 14.34 8.89 -4.90
N VAL A 102 14.85 8.24 -3.85
CA VAL A 102 15.53 8.93 -2.75
C VAL A 102 16.76 9.68 -3.25
N LEU A 103 17.60 9.06 -4.08
CA LEU A 103 18.81 9.69 -4.60
C LEU A 103 18.48 10.94 -5.45
N ARG A 104 17.35 10.93 -6.17
CA ARG A 104 16.86 12.08 -6.94
C ARG A 104 16.43 13.26 -6.07
N THR A 105 16.11 13.04 -4.80
CA THR A 105 15.86 14.13 -3.83
C THR A 105 17.15 14.86 -3.42
N GLY A 106 18.32 14.34 -3.81
CA GLY A 106 19.64 14.82 -3.37
C GLY A 106 20.05 14.31 -1.99
N LYS A 107 19.22 13.51 -1.31
CA LYS A 107 19.57 12.90 -0.02
C LYS A 107 20.42 11.63 -0.24
N PRO A 108 21.52 11.46 0.50
CA PRO A 108 22.32 10.24 0.43
C PRO A 108 21.59 9.05 1.06
N VAL A 109 21.78 7.86 0.49
CA VAL A 109 21.29 6.60 1.06
C VAL A 109 22.47 5.83 1.63
N ARG A 110 22.34 5.35 2.88
CA ARG A 110 23.30 4.45 3.53
C ARG A 110 22.58 3.19 3.96
N LEU A 111 23.03 2.05 3.46
CA LEU A 111 22.60 0.74 3.94
C LEU A 111 23.59 0.23 4.99
N VAL A 112 23.10 -0.21 6.14
CA VAL A 112 23.89 -0.86 7.18
C VAL A 112 23.38 -2.29 7.32
N ILE A 113 24.28 -3.26 7.14
CA ILE A 113 23.97 -4.68 7.34
C ILE A 113 24.42 -5.04 8.76
N THR A 114 23.48 -5.40 9.61
CA THR A 114 23.76 -5.91 10.96
C THR A 114 23.78 -7.43 10.93
N GLY A 115 24.78 -8.04 11.57
CA GLY A 115 24.79 -9.47 11.81
C GLY A 115 23.76 -9.82 12.89
N LYS A 116 23.04 -10.93 12.72
CA LYS A 116 22.43 -11.63 13.86
C LYS A 116 23.62 -12.30 14.57
N ASP A 117 24.23 -11.63 15.55
CA ASP A 117 25.15 -12.33 16.45
C ASP A 117 24.37 -13.52 17.05
N LYS A 118 24.98 -14.71 16.96
CA LYS A 118 24.36 -15.99 17.33
C LYS A 118 23.93 -16.05 18.79
#